data_AF-A0A263DIY3-F1
#
_entry.id   AF-A0A263DIY3-F1
#
_cell.length_a   1.000
_cell.length_b   1.000
_cell.length_c   1.000
_cell.angle_alpha   90.00
_cell.angle_beta   90.00
_cell.angle_gamma   90.00
#
_symmetry.space_group_name_H-M   'P 1'
#
loop_
_entity.id
_entity.type
_entity.pdbx_description
1 polymer ?
#
loop_
_entity_poly.entity_id
_entity_poly.type
_entity_poly.pdbx_seq_one_letter_code
_entity_poly.pdbx_strand_id
1 'polypeptide(L)'
;MTAPLGAPGSAERRRAVRKYFRVTPDPADETWALRTIWAGMALLLGAAALLLVGLPPLALLAVGIGAVVTVRGFELRATYHRRYAAAEPKPADHDMDRTLDEDLAAAARRAMSRLEVTQDELELHSDDVDPWAQLGGRRRLADQGRGPLVVFGPAEGSQGRRGVDRVWRFTSYDIMVICPTGHHLAIYECVLDFASGRRRDEDTHEYHYPDVVAVSTRTRPREGISLHLQAGTDGDLSLRKTMTREFEIIVSSGDRSAILVGIRDDDRPDQQIVLQESGIDRVIAAVRRMLREKKGGVAPTL
;
A
#
# COMPACT_ATOMS: atom_id res chain seq x y z
N MET A 1 13.22 5.54 -20.13
CA MET A 1 12.78 5.86 -18.75
C MET A 1 11.34 6.32 -18.85
N THR A 2 10.39 5.61 -18.27
CA THR A 2 8.96 6.01 -18.21
C THR A 2 8.83 7.27 -17.36
N ALA A 3 7.93 8.20 -17.72
CA ALA A 3 7.64 9.39 -16.90
C ALA A 3 6.98 8.97 -15.56
N PRO A 4 7.12 9.74 -14.46
CA PRO A 4 6.36 9.50 -13.23
C PRO A 4 4.85 9.52 -13.50
N LEU A 5 4.04 8.96 -12.60
CA LEU A 5 2.58 8.79 -12.77
C LEU A 5 1.77 10.11 -12.82
N GLY A 6 2.42 11.23 -13.12
CA GLY A 6 1.87 12.58 -13.05
C GLY A 6 2.14 13.24 -11.71
N ALA A 7 2.03 14.57 -11.67
CA ALA A 7 2.22 15.35 -10.45
C ALA A 7 1.16 15.02 -9.37
N PRO A 8 1.45 15.29 -8.08
CA PRO A 8 0.45 15.25 -7.01
C PRO A 8 -0.81 16.04 -7.39
N GLY A 9 -1.98 15.46 -7.16
CA GLY A 9 -3.29 16.03 -7.49
C GLY A 9 -3.73 15.85 -8.95
N SER A 10 -2.86 15.39 -9.86
CA SER A 10 -3.22 15.22 -11.26
C SER A 10 -4.31 14.16 -11.47
N ALA A 11 -5.10 14.34 -12.53
CA ALA A 11 -6.12 13.35 -12.92
C ALA A 11 -5.48 12.04 -13.41
N GLU A 12 -4.32 12.14 -14.07
CA GLU A 12 -3.54 11.01 -14.55
C GLU A 12 -3.10 10.09 -13.40
N ARG A 13 -2.45 10.67 -12.37
CA ARG A 13 -2.05 9.94 -11.18
C ARG A 13 -3.21 9.25 -10.49
N ARG A 14 -4.29 9.99 -10.22
CA ARG A 14 -5.49 9.44 -9.59
C ARG A 14 -6.05 8.26 -10.39
N ARG A 15 -6.09 8.35 -11.71
CA ARG A 15 -6.56 7.26 -12.59
C ARG A 15 -5.61 6.07 -12.54
N ALA A 16 -4.30 6.29 -12.65
CA ALA A 16 -3.29 5.25 -12.65
C ALA A 16 -3.28 4.46 -11.32
N VAL A 17 -3.19 5.18 -10.19
CA VAL A 17 -3.18 4.56 -8.85
C VAL A 17 -4.49 3.83 -8.56
N ARG A 18 -5.66 4.43 -8.85
CA ARG A 18 -6.95 3.73 -8.67
C ARG A 18 -7.05 2.47 -9.53
N LYS A 19 -6.52 2.52 -10.75
CA LYS A 19 -6.49 1.38 -11.66
C LYS A 19 -5.57 0.27 -11.12
N TYR A 20 -4.43 0.63 -10.55
CA TYR A 20 -3.52 -0.31 -9.89
C TYR A 20 -4.23 -1.10 -8.78
N PHE A 21 -5.05 -0.45 -7.95
CA PHE A 21 -5.77 -1.12 -6.86
C PHE A 21 -7.11 -1.77 -7.29
N ARG A 22 -7.46 -1.75 -8.58
CA ARG A 22 -8.69 -2.38 -9.05
C ARG A 22 -8.51 -3.88 -9.24
N VAL A 23 -9.46 -4.67 -8.73
CA VAL A 23 -9.51 -6.12 -8.96
C VAL A 23 -9.64 -6.40 -10.45
N THR A 24 -8.75 -7.24 -10.98
CA THR A 24 -8.90 -7.81 -12.32
C THR A 24 -9.95 -8.93 -12.22
N PRO A 25 -11.04 -8.91 -13.00
CA PRO A 25 -12.06 -9.95 -12.92
C PRO A 25 -11.47 -11.33 -13.25
N ASP A 26 -11.97 -12.37 -12.57
CA ASP A 26 -11.48 -13.74 -12.75
C ASP A 26 -11.75 -14.21 -14.19
N PRO A 27 -10.75 -14.74 -14.93
CA PRO A 27 -10.96 -15.36 -16.24
C PRO A 27 -12.10 -16.40 -16.25
N ALA A 28 -12.38 -17.06 -15.12
CA ALA A 28 -13.50 -17.99 -14.97
C ALA A 28 -14.85 -17.32 -15.26
N ASP A 29 -15.03 -16.04 -14.89
CA ASP A 29 -16.26 -15.27 -15.17
C ASP A 29 -16.49 -15.14 -16.68
N GLU A 30 -15.43 -14.93 -17.47
CA GLU A 30 -15.53 -14.90 -18.93
C GLU A 30 -15.88 -16.27 -19.49
N THR A 31 -15.24 -17.34 -18.98
CA THR A 31 -15.57 -18.70 -19.42
C THR A 31 -17.02 -19.07 -19.11
N TRP A 32 -17.55 -18.64 -17.97
CA TRP A 32 -18.94 -18.86 -17.58
C TRP A 32 -19.91 -18.07 -18.46
N ALA A 33 -19.58 -16.82 -18.77
CA ALA A 33 -20.35 -16.02 -19.72
C ALA A 33 -20.39 -16.70 -21.11
N LEU A 34 -19.25 -17.18 -21.60
CA LEU A 34 -19.17 -17.90 -22.88
C LEU A 34 -19.97 -19.21 -22.88
N ARG A 35 -19.88 -20.02 -21.82
CA ARG A 35 -20.68 -21.25 -21.66
C ARG A 35 -22.18 -20.95 -21.66
N THR A 36 -22.59 -19.87 -21.01
CA THR A 36 -24.00 -19.42 -20.98
C THR A 36 -24.48 -19.05 -22.39
N ILE A 37 -23.68 -18.31 -23.16
CA ILE A 37 -24.00 -17.99 -24.57
C ILE A 37 -24.15 -19.27 -25.39
N TRP A 38 -23.20 -20.21 -25.30
CA TRP A 38 -23.24 -21.46 -26.04
C TRP A 38 -24.43 -22.35 -25.66
N ALA A 39 -24.77 -22.42 -24.37
CA ALA A 39 -25.95 -23.15 -23.90
C ALA A 39 -27.26 -22.55 -24.45
N GLY A 40 -27.38 -21.22 -24.44
CA GLY A 40 -28.50 -20.52 -25.04
C GLY A 40 -28.61 -20.77 -26.55
N MET A 41 -27.49 -20.70 -27.27
CA MET A 41 -27.44 -21.03 -28.71
C MET A 41 -27.81 -22.48 -29.00
N ALA A 42 -27.36 -23.43 -28.19
CA ALA A 42 -27.70 -24.85 -28.34
C ALA A 42 -29.22 -25.08 -28.16
N LEU A 43 -29.86 -24.39 -27.21
CA LEU A 43 -31.32 -24.44 -27.04
C LEU A 43 -32.06 -23.87 -28.26
N LEU A 44 -31.57 -22.77 -28.83
CA LEU A 44 -32.16 -22.18 -30.05
C LEU A 44 -32.04 -23.12 -31.25
N LEU A 45 -30.89 -23.79 -31.41
CA LEU A 45 -30.70 -24.81 -32.45
C LEU A 45 -31.58 -26.05 -32.20
N GLY A 46 -31.69 -26.49 -30.95
CA GLY A 46 -32.60 -27.57 -30.56
C GLY A 46 -34.07 -27.25 -30.82
N ALA A 47 -34.49 -25.99 -30.62
CA ALA A 47 -35.82 -25.53 -30.95
C ALA A 47 -36.12 -25.65 -32.45
N ALA A 48 -35.15 -25.32 -33.31
CA ALA A 48 -35.29 -25.50 -34.75
C ALA A 48 -35.46 -27.00 -35.12
N ALA A 49 -34.72 -27.90 -34.48
CA ALA A 49 -34.90 -29.33 -34.67
C ALA A 49 -36.29 -29.83 -34.21
N LEU A 50 -36.81 -29.34 -33.08
CA LEU A 50 -38.15 -29.68 -32.59
C LEU A 50 -39.26 -29.24 -33.55
N LEU A 51 -39.11 -28.10 -34.22
CA LEU A 51 -40.03 -27.67 -35.27
C LEU A 51 -40.05 -28.66 -36.45
N LEU A 52 -38.89 -29.16 -36.86
CA LEU A 52 -38.78 -30.14 -37.96
C LEU A 52 -39.47 -31.47 -37.63
N VAL A 53 -39.50 -31.87 -36.36
CA VAL A 53 -40.15 -33.11 -35.89
C VAL A 53 -41.64 -32.89 -35.56
N GLY A 54 -42.16 -31.68 -35.76
CA GLY A 54 -43.60 -31.38 -35.57
C GLY A 54 -44.01 -31.17 -34.10
N LEU A 55 -43.09 -30.69 -33.25
CA LEU A 55 -43.35 -30.41 -31.82
C LEU A 55 -43.31 -28.89 -31.51
N PRO A 56 -44.25 -28.08 -32.03
CA PRO A 56 -44.19 -26.62 -31.92
C PRO A 56 -44.28 -26.02 -30.50
N PRO A 57 -45.07 -26.54 -29.53
CA PRO A 57 -45.12 -25.90 -28.21
C PRO A 57 -43.78 -26.01 -27.47
N LEU A 58 -43.08 -27.14 -27.60
CA LEU A 58 -41.76 -27.32 -27.00
C LEU A 58 -40.71 -26.44 -27.69
N ALA A 59 -40.80 -26.27 -29.00
CA ALA A 59 -39.91 -25.37 -29.73
C ALA A 59 -40.06 -23.92 -29.27
N LEU A 60 -41.29 -23.41 -29.10
CA LEU A 60 -41.52 -22.03 -28.62
C LEU A 60 -40.93 -21.81 -27.23
N LEU A 61 -41.10 -22.77 -26.31
CA LEU A 61 -40.51 -22.71 -24.98
C LEU A 61 -38.97 -22.70 -25.04
N ALA A 62 -38.38 -23.57 -25.86
CA ALA A 62 -36.94 -23.63 -26.07
C ALA A 62 -36.39 -22.32 -26.67
N VAL A 63 -37.12 -21.68 -27.59
CA VAL A 63 -36.77 -20.34 -28.11
C VAL A 63 -36.77 -19.30 -27.01
N GLY A 64 -37.84 -19.25 -26.20
CA GLY A 64 -37.97 -18.28 -25.11
C GLY A 64 -36.82 -18.39 -24.10
N ILE A 65 -36.55 -19.62 -23.63
CA ILE A 65 -35.45 -19.87 -22.68
C ILE A 65 -34.09 -19.60 -23.34
N GLY A 66 -33.86 -20.12 -24.55
CA GLY A 66 -32.61 -19.96 -25.28
C GLY A 66 -32.26 -18.49 -25.53
N ALA A 67 -33.25 -17.66 -25.88
CA ALA A 67 -33.07 -16.22 -26.08
C ALA A 67 -32.68 -15.51 -24.78
N VAL A 68 -33.40 -15.77 -23.68
CA VAL A 68 -33.11 -15.16 -22.36
C VAL A 68 -31.71 -15.54 -21.87
N VAL A 69 -31.34 -16.83 -21.97
CA VAL A 69 -30.02 -17.34 -21.58
C VAL A 69 -28.92 -16.70 -22.42
N THR A 70 -29.12 -16.58 -23.73
CA THR A 70 -28.15 -15.96 -24.65
C THR A 70 -27.93 -14.48 -24.33
N VAL A 71 -29.00 -13.71 -24.17
CA VAL A 71 -28.93 -12.27 -23.80
C VAL A 71 -28.19 -12.10 -22.47
N ARG A 72 -28.52 -12.92 -21.48
CA ARG A 72 -27.84 -12.90 -20.18
C ARG A 72 -26.34 -13.20 -20.32
N GLY A 73 -25.97 -14.18 -21.13
CA GLY A 73 -24.58 -14.49 -21.44
C GLY A 73 -23.81 -13.30 -22.04
N PHE A 74 -24.43 -12.55 -22.95
CA PHE A 74 -23.83 -11.33 -23.52
C PHE A 74 -23.69 -10.20 -22.49
N GLU A 75 -24.68 -9.98 -21.62
CA GLU A 75 -24.59 -8.99 -20.53
C GLU A 75 -23.44 -9.29 -19.57
N LEU A 76 -23.28 -10.55 -19.20
CA LEU A 76 -22.20 -11.02 -18.33
C LEU A 76 -20.83 -10.77 -18.98
N ARG A 77 -20.70 -11.14 -20.26
CA ARG A 77 -19.48 -10.90 -21.03
C ARG A 77 -19.17 -9.41 -21.15
N ALA A 78 -20.16 -8.58 -21.46
CA ALA A 78 -19.98 -7.13 -21.53
C ALA A 78 -19.55 -6.54 -20.18
N THR A 79 -20.11 -7.03 -19.08
CA THR A 79 -19.73 -6.63 -17.72
C THR A 79 -18.29 -7.04 -17.40
N TYR A 80 -17.89 -8.25 -17.76
CA TYR A 80 -16.51 -8.73 -17.65
C TYR A 80 -15.54 -7.80 -18.39
N HIS A 81 -15.79 -7.55 -19.69
CA HIS A 81 -14.92 -6.70 -20.52
C HIS A 81 -14.81 -5.26 -19.99
N ARG A 82 -15.92 -4.69 -19.48
CA ARG A 82 -15.89 -3.36 -18.84
C ARG A 82 -15.04 -3.35 -17.57
N ARG A 83 -15.18 -4.37 -16.70
CA ARG A 83 -14.38 -4.50 -15.47
C ARG A 83 -12.91 -4.72 -15.79
N TYR A 84 -12.63 -5.57 -16.78
CA TYR A 84 -11.28 -5.87 -17.24
C TYR A 84 -10.60 -4.62 -17.81
N ALA A 85 -11.23 -3.91 -18.75
CA ALA A 85 -10.69 -2.67 -19.32
C ALA A 85 -10.49 -1.56 -18.26
N ALA A 86 -11.33 -1.57 -17.21
CA ALA A 86 -11.21 -0.65 -16.09
C ALA A 86 -10.08 -0.99 -15.13
N ALA A 87 -9.59 -2.24 -15.12
CA ALA A 87 -8.47 -2.73 -14.32
C ALA A 87 -7.16 -2.78 -15.10
N GLU A 88 -7.17 -3.13 -16.40
CA GLU A 88 -5.99 -3.41 -17.23
C GLU A 88 -5.82 -2.42 -18.41
N PRO A 89 -4.58 -2.10 -18.84
CA PRO A 89 -3.32 -2.47 -18.21
C PRO A 89 -3.09 -1.68 -16.92
N LYS A 90 -2.48 -2.33 -15.93
CA LYS A 90 -2.06 -1.72 -14.67
C LYS A 90 -0.73 -0.99 -14.81
N PRO A 91 -0.49 0.09 -14.06
CA PRO A 91 0.85 0.66 -13.94
C PRO A 91 1.84 -0.39 -13.44
N ALA A 92 3.11 -0.27 -13.85
CA ALA A 92 4.15 -1.16 -13.38
C ALA A 92 4.50 -0.88 -11.91
N ASP A 93 4.86 -1.93 -11.17
CA ASP A 93 5.19 -1.87 -9.74
C ASP A 93 6.27 -0.81 -9.44
N HIS A 94 7.31 -0.72 -10.27
CA HIS A 94 8.39 0.26 -10.12
C HIS A 94 7.94 1.73 -10.32
N ASP A 95 6.90 1.97 -11.14
CA ASP A 95 6.35 3.32 -11.32
C ASP A 95 5.57 3.76 -10.07
N MET A 96 4.89 2.81 -9.42
CA MET A 96 4.23 3.04 -8.14
C MET A 96 5.29 3.34 -7.06
N ASP A 97 6.34 2.53 -6.95
CA ASP A 97 7.39 2.74 -5.95
C ASP A 97 8.03 4.12 -6.10
N ARG A 98 8.45 4.47 -7.32
CA ARG A 98 9.02 5.79 -7.62
C ARG A 98 8.10 6.93 -7.21
N THR A 99 6.80 6.81 -7.50
CA THR A 99 5.81 7.83 -7.13
C THR A 99 5.72 7.97 -5.61
N LEU A 100 5.73 6.85 -4.89
CA LEU A 100 5.73 6.86 -3.43
C LEU A 100 7.00 7.53 -2.87
N ASP A 101 8.17 7.22 -3.42
CA ASP A 101 9.42 7.86 -2.97
C ASP A 101 9.40 9.37 -3.16
N GLU A 102 8.86 9.85 -4.28
CA GLU A 102 8.68 11.28 -4.55
C GLU A 102 7.75 11.95 -3.52
N ASP A 103 6.70 11.25 -3.06
CA ASP A 103 5.80 11.73 -2.02
C ASP A 103 6.43 11.70 -0.63
N LEU A 104 7.13 10.62 -0.29
CA LEU A 104 7.89 10.50 0.97
C LEU A 104 8.93 11.61 1.08
N ALA A 105 9.59 11.91 -0.04
CA ALA A 105 10.50 13.03 -0.16
C ALA A 105 9.84 14.39 0.06
N ALA A 106 8.65 14.57 -0.52
CA ALA A 106 7.88 15.78 -0.32
C ALA A 106 7.37 15.90 1.14
N ALA A 107 7.03 14.79 1.78
CA ALA A 107 6.67 14.72 3.19
C ALA A 107 7.87 15.08 4.09
N ALA A 108 9.06 14.56 3.79
CA ALA A 108 10.28 14.92 4.51
C ALA A 108 10.60 16.41 4.44
N ARG A 109 10.54 17.02 3.24
CA ARG A 109 10.72 18.48 3.10
C ARG A 109 9.64 19.28 3.82
N ARG A 110 8.39 18.79 3.78
CA ARG A 110 7.26 19.40 4.50
C ARG A 110 7.46 19.35 6.00
N ALA A 111 7.94 18.23 6.54
CA ALA A 111 8.26 18.04 7.95
C ALA A 111 9.31 19.04 8.42
N MET A 112 10.46 19.11 7.73
CA MET A 112 11.53 20.07 8.03
C MET A 112 11.01 21.50 8.06
N SER A 113 10.20 21.89 7.06
CA SER A 113 9.60 23.23 7.01
C SER A 113 8.57 23.49 8.12
N ARG A 114 7.83 22.48 8.57
CA ARG A 114 6.79 22.63 9.60
C ARG A 114 7.37 22.67 11.01
N LEU A 115 8.45 21.92 11.22
CA LEU A 115 9.20 21.84 12.46
C LEU A 115 10.28 22.93 12.55
N GLU A 116 10.39 23.78 11.53
CA GLU A 116 11.41 24.83 11.43
C GLU A 116 12.86 24.32 11.57
N VAL A 117 13.08 23.04 11.27
CA VAL A 117 14.40 22.39 11.35
C VAL A 117 15.14 22.59 10.03
N THR A 118 16.38 23.02 10.11
CA THR A 118 17.28 23.12 8.96
C THR A 118 18.18 21.89 8.83
N GLN A 119 18.75 21.68 7.66
CA GLN A 119 19.52 20.46 7.39
C GLN A 119 20.82 20.36 8.22
N ASP A 120 21.41 21.49 8.56
CA ASP A 120 22.61 21.61 9.41
C ASP A 120 22.34 21.29 10.87
N GLU A 121 21.11 21.47 11.34
CA GLU A 121 20.69 21.10 12.70
C GLU A 121 20.51 19.58 12.89
N LEU A 122 20.36 18.84 11.80
CA LEU A 122 20.21 17.38 11.85
C LEU A 122 21.52 16.70 12.26
N GLU A 123 21.42 15.77 13.21
CA GLU A 123 22.59 15.03 13.72
C GLU A 123 22.90 13.77 12.90
N LEU A 124 21.91 13.20 12.22
CA LEU A 124 22.09 11.95 11.48
C LEU A 124 22.51 12.19 10.05
N HIS A 125 23.56 11.46 9.67
CA HIS A 125 23.98 11.38 8.29
C HIS A 125 23.07 10.43 7.49
N SER A 126 22.79 10.78 6.24
CA SER A 126 21.97 9.97 5.34
C SER A 126 22.51 8.55 5.15
N ASP A 127 23.84 8.42 5.10
CA ASP A 127 24.54 7.16 4.89
C ASP A 127 24.36 6.17 6.04
N ASP A 128 24.09 6.67 7.24
CA ASP A 128 23.83 5.84 8.42
C ASP A 128 22.45 5.17 8.39
N VAL A 129 21.52 5.71 7.59
CA VAL A 129 20.10 5.41 7.77
C VAL A 129 19.38 4.98 6.49
N ASP A 130 19.91 5.30 5.30
CA ASP A 130 19.33 4.87 4.03
C ASP A 130 19.95 3.54 3.53
N PRO A 131 19.27 2.38 3.65
CA PRO A 131 19.73 1.12 3.07
C PRO A 131 19.78 1.13 1.53
N TRP A 132 18.97 1.97 0.88
CA TRP A 132 18.86 2.01 -0.57
C TRP A 132 19.97 2.84 -1.22
N ALA A 133 20.54 3.81 -0.49
CA ALA A 133 21.74 4.54 -0.91
C ALA A 133 22.93 3.59 -1.12
N GLN A 134 23.00 2.48 -0.40
CA GLN A 134 24.14 1.54 -0.42
C GLN A 134 24.02 0.42 -1.49
N LEU A 135 22.79 0.03 -1.89
CA LEU A 135 22.57 -1.19 -2.70
C LEU A 135 22.23 -0.94 -4.19
N GLY A 136 21.90 0.29 -4.60
CA GLY A 136 21.09 0.46 -5.82
C GLY A 136 21.56 1.42 -6.92
N GLY A 137 22.66 2.18 -6.77
CA GLY A 137 23.18 3.05 -7.85
C GLY A 137 22.22 4.13 -8.39
N ARG A 138 21.01 4.27 -7.81
CA ARG A 138 20.04 5.33 -8.10
C ARG A 138 19.92 6.18 -6.86
N ARG A 139 20.62 7.32 -6.88
CA ARG A 139 20.55 8.40 -5.88
C ARG A 139 19.10 8.77 -5.61
N ARG A 140 18.49 8.19 -4.57
CA ARG A 140 17.22 8.63 -4.01
C ARG A 140 17.53 9.51 -2.82
N LEU A 141 17.03 10.74 -2.88
CA LEU A 141 16.91 11.80 -1.87
C LEU A 141 18.04 12.13 -0.86
N ALA A 142 19.02 11.27 -0.65
CA ALA A 142 19.87 11.23 0.52
C ALA A 142 21.36 11.38 0.17
N ASP A 143 21.70 12.02 -0.95
CA ASP A 143 23.09 12.38 -1.28
C ASP A 143 23.47 13.79 -0.77
N GLN A 144 22.83 14.26 0.31
CA GLN A 144 23.07 15.59 0.90
C GLN A 144 23.71 15.55 2.29
N GLY A 145 24.28 14.42 2.69
CA GLY A 145 25.05 14.32 3.93
C GLY A 145 24.20 14.13 5.18
N ARG A 146 23.21 14.98 5.46
CA ARG A 146 22.31 14.89 6.64
C ARG A 146 20.85 14.93 6.21
N GLY A 147 19.99 14.11 6.83
CA GLY A 147 18.58 14.02 6.41
C GLY A 147 17.65 13.47 7.49
N PRO A 148 16.36 13.83 7.45
CA PRO A 148 15.38 13.29 8.38
C PRO A 148 15.11 11.81 8.10
N LEU A 149 14.67 11.10 9.12
CA LEU A 149 14.33 9.68 9.01
C LEU A 149 12.86 9.56 8.62
N VAL A 150 12.56 8.84 7.55
CA VAL A 150 11.18 8.63 7.11
C VAL A 150 10.79 7.19 7.37
N VAL A 151 9.82 7.00 8.25
CA VAL A 151 9.15 5.72 8.49
C VAL A 151 7.77 5.80 7.87
N PHE A 152 7.34 4.75 7.21
CA PHE A 152 6.00 4.67 6.65
C PHE A 152 5.42 3.27 6.77
N GLY A 153 4.09 3.19 6.73
CA GLY A 153 3.33 1.96 6.75
C GLY A 153 1.91 2.17 6.22
N PRO A 154 1.09 1.11 6.17
CA PRO A 154 -0.28 1.24 5.70
C PRO A 154 -1.12 2.02 6.70
N ALA A 155 -1.89 2.99 6.19
CA ALA A 155 -2.86 3.71 6.98
C ALA A 155 -4.05 2.81 7.33
N GLU A 156 -4.74 3.13 8.43
CA GLU A 156 -5.97 2.43 8.82
C GLU A 156 -7.05 2.50 7.72
N GLY A 157 -7.68 1.35 7.43
CA GLY A 157 -8.68 1.22 6.38
C GLY A 157 -8.12 1.32 4.94
N SER A 158 -6.80 1.29 4.75
CA SER A 158 -6.20 1.27 3.42
C SER A 158 -6.48 -0.06 2.69
N GLN A 159 -6.62 0.02 1.37
CA GLN A 159 -6.69 -1.16 0.51
C GLN A 159 -5.28 -1.57 0.11
N GLY A 160 -4.97 -2.84 0.27
CA GLY A 160 -3.67 -3.41 -0.06
C GLY A 160 -3.73 -4.20 -1.36
N ARG A 161 -2.66 -4.14 -2.16
CA ARG A 161 -2.45 -5.05 -3.29
C ARG A 161 -1.00 -5.52 -3.34
N ARG A 162 -0.83 -6.83 -3.49
CA ARG A 162 0.48 -7.45 -3.75
C ARG A 162 0.86 -7.25 -5.22
N GLY A 163 2.02 -6.62 -5.46
CA GLY A 163 2.61 -6.50 -6.78
C GLY A 163 3.06 -7.84 -7.36
N VAL A 164 3.49 -7.84 -8.62
CA VAL A 164 4.12 -8.99 -9.28
C VAL A 164 5.43 -9.34 -8.57
N ASP A 165 6.10 -8.34 -8.00
CA ASP A 165 7.29 -8.46 -7.16
C ASP A 165 7.04 -8.98 -5.74
N ARG A 166 5.80 -9.36 -5.42
CA ARG A 166 5.36 -9.84 -4.09
C ARG A 166 5.40 -8.77 -2.98
N VAL A 167 5.66 -7.52 -3.31
CA VAL A 167 5.65 -6.41 -2.36
C VAL A 167 4.22 -5.87 -2.21
N TRP A 168 3.80 -5.65 -0.97
CA TRP A 168 2.51 -5.05 -0.68
C TRP A 168 2.56 -3.53 -0.80
N ARG A 169 1.59 -2.99 -1.54
CA ARG A 169 1.37 -1.55 -1.72
C ARG A 169 -0.02 -1.19 -1.24
N PHE A 170 -0.21 0.05 -0.81
CA PHE A 170 -1.45 0.51 -0.20
C PHE A 170 -1.99 1.77 -0.85
N THR A 171 -3.31 1.97 -0.77
CA THR A 171 -3.97 3.20 -1.25
C THR A 171 -3.64 4.41 -0.39
N SER A 172 -3.29 4.19 0.88
CA SER A 172 -2.96 5.24 1.84
C SER A 172 -1.84 4.78 2.77
N TYR A 173 -0.97 5.71 3.15
CA TYR A 173 0.18 5.44 4.02
C TYR A 173 0.19 6.38 5.22
N ASP A 174 0.42 5.83 6.40
CA ASP A 174 0.85 6.62 7.55
C ASP A 174 2.34 6.89 7.39
N ILE A 175 2.76 8.13 7.60
CA ILE A 175 4.13 8.59 7.46
C ILE A 175 4.53 9.28 8.76
N MET A 176 5.66 8.86 9.32
CA MET A 176 6.32 9.48 10.45
C MET A 176 7.71 9.94 9.99
N VAL A 177 7.93 11.25 10.01
CA VAL A 177 9.23 11.85 9.74
C VAL A 177 9.86 12.27 11.06
N ILE A 178 11.05 11.75 11.35
CA ILE A 178 11.80 12.01 12.57
C ILE A 178 13.00 12.89 12.20
N CYS A 179 13.05 14.09 12.76
CA CYS A 179 14.10 15.08 12.59
C CYS A 179 14.90 15.17 13.89
N PRO A 180 15.97 14.35 14.05
CA PRO A 180 16.79 14.43 15.23
C PRO A 180 17.75 15.61 15.15
N THR A 181 17.60 16.53 16.11
CA THR A 181 18.46 17.71 16.22
C THR A 181 19.48 17.54 17.34
N GLY A 182 20.32 18.55 17.55
CA GLY A 182 21.28 18.54 18.67
C GLY A 182 20.64 18.54 20.06
N HIS A 183 19.41 19.04 20.20
CA HIS A 183 18.77 19.33 21.50
C HIS A 183 17.45 18.61 21.73
N HIS A 184 16.73 18.26 20.68
CA HIS A 184 15.42 17.63 20.77
C HIS A 184 15.18 16.66 19.60
N LEU A 185 14.15 15.84 19.72
CA LEU A 185 13.64 14.96 18.69
C LEU A 185 12.34 15.56 18.16
N ALA A 186 12.38 16.11 16.94
CA ALA A 186 11.19 16.63 16.29
C ALA A 186 10.57 15.54 15.42
N ILE A 187 9.25 15.39 15.48
CA ILE A 187 8.49 14.35 14.78
C ILE A 187 7.34 15.02 14.05
N TYR A 188 7.15 14.63 12.79
CA TYR A 188 6.02 15.01 11.97
C TYR A 188 5.28 13.76 11.53
N GLU A 189 3.98 13.72 11.76
CA GLU A 189 3.10 12.62 11.36
C GLU A 189 2.11 13.12 10.32
N CYS A 190 1.82 12.31 9.31
CA CYS A 190 0.71 12.56 8.39
C CYS A 190 0.23 11.30 7.69
N VAL A 191 -0.98 11.35 7.14
CA VAL A 191 -1.52 10.30 6.27
C VAL A 191 -1.47 10.75 4.81
N LEU A 192 -0.79 9.99 3.97
CA LEU A 192 -0.72 10.19 2.52
C LEU A 192 -1.82 9.39 1.81
N ASP A 193 -2.72 10.06 1.08
CA ASP A 193 -3.55 9.41 0.06
C ASP A 193 -2.73 9.26 -1.21
N PHE A 194 -2.38 8.01 -1.54
CA PHE A 194 -1.45 7.73 -2.63
C PHE A 194 -2.04 8.05 -4.00
N ALA A 195 -3.36 7.97 -4.16
CA ALA A 195 -4.01 8.29 -5.41
C ALA A 195 -3.97 9.79 -5.70
N SER A 196 -4.24 10.62 -4.68
CA SER A 196 -4.24 12.07 -4.84
C SER A 196 -2.89 12.72 -4.59
N GLY A 197 -1.95 12.07 -3.90
CA GLY A 197 -0.71 12.68 -3.42
C GLY A 197 -0.92 13.75 -2.35
N ARG A 198 -2.11 13.80 -1.75
CA ARG A 198 -2.41 14.75 -0.68
C ARG A 198 -2.07 14.13 0.67
N ARG A 199 -1.54 14.97 1.56
CA ARG A 199 -1.35 14.67 2.97
C ARG A 199 -2.55 15.19 3.75
N ARG A 200 -2.98 14.46 4.77
CA ARG A 200 -4.01 14.84 5.74
C ARG A 200 -3.52 14.49 7.14
N ASP A 201 -4.24 14.96 8.16
CA ASP A 201 -3.96 14.64 9.56
C ASP A 201 -2.49 14.93 9.90
N GLU A 202 -2.04 16.14 9.55
CA GLU A 202 -0.67 16.60 9.79
C GLU A 202 -0.51 17.00 11.26
N ASP A 203 0.31 16.26 12.02
CA ASP A 203 0.66 16.56 13.40
C ASP A 203 2.18 16.74 13.57
N THR A 204 2.56 17.56 14.55
CA THR A 204 3.96 17.88 14.86
C THR A 204 4.21 17.77 16.35
N HIS A 205 5.30 17.11 16.72
CA HIS A 205 5.72 16.93 18.10
C HIS A 205 7.19 17.26 18.26
N GLU A 206 7.55 17.91 19.36
CA GLU A 206 8.93 18.17 19.73
C GLU A 206 9.17 17.63 21.13
N TYR A 207 10.17 16.76 21.26
CA TYR A 207 10.50 16.12 22.53
C TYR A 207 11.95 16.38 22.90
N HIS A 208 12.19 16.95 24.07
CA HIS A 208 13.55 17.03 24.59
C HIS A 208 14.09 15.62 24.85
N TYR A 209 15.36 15.38 24.54
CA TYR A 209 15.94 14.04 24.71
C TYR A 209 15.79 13.47 26.12
N PRO A 210 15.96 14.23 27.22
CA PRO A 210 15.72 13.73 28.58
C PRO A 210 14.32 13.15 28.77
N ASP A 211 13.31 13.74 28.12
CA ASP A 211 11.90 13.35 28.23
C ASP A 211 11.55 12.10 27.43
N VAL A 212 12.35 11.70 26.44
CA VAL A 212 12.09 10.49 25.64
C VAL A 212 12.41 9.23 26.44
N VAL A 213 11.46 8.73 27.22
CA VAL A 213 11.64 7.61 28.17
C VAL A 213 12.04 6.32 27.45
N ALA A 214 11.38 5.98 26.35
CA ALA A 214 11.61 4.71 25.69
C ALA A 214 11.34 4.75 24.18
N VAL A 215 12.05 3.89 23.45
CA VAL A 215 11.80 3.58 22.04
C VAL A 215 11.64 2.08 21.90
N SER A 216 10.43 1.66 21.57
CA SER A 216 10.05 0.26 21.58
C SER A 216 9.48 -0.18 20.24
N THR A 217 9.60 -1.47 19.97
CA THR A 217 8.91 -2.09 18.85
C THR A 217 8.04 -3.18 19.42
N ARG A 218 6.73 -3.06 19.25
CA ARG A 218 5.76 -3.96 19.84
C ARG A 218 5.08 -4.74 18.75
N THR A 219 5.02 -6.05 18.91
CA THR A 219 4.18 -6.89 18.06
C THR A 219 2.89 -7.15 18.84
N ARG A 220 1.75 -6.71 18.31
CA ARG A 220 0.46 -6.88 18.94
C ARG A 220 -0.55 -7.46 17.94
N PRO A 221 -1.43 -8.36 18.41
CA PRO A 221 -2.65 -8.65 17.67
C PRO A 221 -3.45 -7.35 17.63
N ARG A 222 -3.79 -6.87 16.44
CA ARG A 222 -4.60 -5.67 16.31
C ARG A 222 -6.00 -6.06 15.87
N GLU A 223 -6.92 -5.95 16.81
CA GLU A 223 -8.34 -6.10 16.53
C GLU A 223 -8.80 -4.90 15.69
N GLY A 224 -9.55 -5.15 14.61
CA GLY A 224 -10.24 -4.09 13.88
C GLY A 224 -9.52 -3.46 12.69
N ILE A 225 -8.24 -3.75 12.40
CA ILE A 225 -7.69 -3.35 11.10
C ILE A 225 -8.29 -4.24 10.01
N SER A 226 -9.23 -3.67 9.25
CA SER A 226 -9.69 -4.22 7.98
C SER A 226 -8.73 -3.83 6.86
N LEU A 227 -7.59 -4.53 6.78
CA LEU A 227 -6.82 -4.50 5.54
C LEU A 227 -7.58 -5.34 4.51
N HIS A 228 -8.21 -4.66 3.57
CA HIS A 228 -8.78 -5.32 2.41
C HIS A 228 -7.61 -5.68 1.48
N LEU A 229 -7.03 -6.84 1.76
CA LEU A 229 -5.94 -7.43 0.99
C LEU A 229 -6.54 -8.15 -0.20
N GLN A 230 -6.62 -7.44 -1.32
CA GLN A 230 -6.99 -8.08 -2.58
C GLN A 230 -5.78 -8.85 -3.08
N ALA A 231 -5.67 -10.10 -2.64
CA ALA A 231 -4.92 -11.09 -3.39
C ALA A 231 -5.54 -11.17 -4.80
N GLY A 232 -4.71 -11.33 -5.82
CA GLY A 232 -5.20 -11.45 -7.20
C GLY A 232 -6.06 -12.70 -7.40
N THR A 233 -6.00 -13.30 -8.59
CA THR A 233 -6.61 -14.61 -8.92
C THR A 233 -6.21 -15.79 -8.00
N ASP A 234 -5.44 -15.55 -6.95
CA ASP A 234 -4.80 -16.54 -6.06
C ASP A 234 -5.53 -16.73 -4.71
N GLY A 235 -6.79 -16.29 -4.62
CA GLY A 235 -7.65 -16.48 -3.46
C GLY A 235 -7.50 -15.39 -2.40
N ASP A 236 -8.62 -14.95 -1.83
CA ASP A 236 -8.68 -13.90 -0.82
C ASP A 236 -7.77 -14.25 0.37
N LEU A 237 -6.71 -13.45 0.59
CA LEU A 237 -5.83 -13.62 1.74
C LEU A 237 -6.54 -13.04 2.96
N SER A 238 -7.46 -13.82 3.52
CA SER A 238 -8.04 -13.51 4.83
C SER A 238 -6.98 -13.81 5.90
N LEU A 239 -6.26 -12.79 6.36
CA LEU A 239 -5.43 -12.90 7.56
C LEU A 239 -6.36 -13.17 8.74
N ARG A 240 -6.32 -14.38 9.30
CA ARG A 240 -7.19 -14.75 10.42
C ARG A 240 -6.71 -14.16 11.74
N LYS A 241 -5.39 -14.01 11.91
CA LYS A 241 -4.76 -13.38 13.07
C LYS A 241 -3.64 -12.44 12.62
N THR A 242 -4.02 -11.21 12.30
CA THR A 242 -3.08 -10.16 11.92
C THR A 242 -2.32 -9.66 13.15
N MET A 243 -1.04 -10.01 13.22
CA MET A 243 -0.08 -9.41 14.12
C MET A 243 0.52 -8.17 13.44
N THR A 244 0.49 -7.05 14.14
CA THR A 244 1.07 -5.80 13.69
C THR A 244 2.31 -5.49 14.48
N ARG A 245 3.37 -5.03 13.81
CA ARG A 245 4.59 -4.53 14.41
C ARG A 245 4.51 -3.01 14.39
N GLU A 246 4.44 -2.41 15.57
CA GLU A 246 4.36 -0.95 15.76
C GLU A 246 5.69 -0.45 16.31
N PHE A 247 6.21 0.64 15.74
CA PHE A 247 7.31 1.41 16.29
C PHE A 247 6.72 2.53 17.15
N GLU A 248 7.11 2.60 18.42
CA GLU A 248 6.60 3.57 19.39
C GLU A 248 7.74 4.37 20.03
N ILE A 249 7.57 5.69 20.10
CA ILE A 249 8.37 6.62 20.91
C ILE A 249 7.49 7.08 22.07
N ILE A 250 7.98 6.88 23.30
CA ILE A 250 7.25 7.16 24.55
C ILE A 250 7.99 8.23 25.32
N VAL A 251 7.27 9.26 25.76
CA VAL A 251 7.81 10.38 26.54
C VAL A 251 7.29 10.42 27.98
N SER A 252 7.97 11.19 28.83
CA SER A 252 7.71 11.30 30.27
C SER A 252 6.31 11.84 30.59
N SER A 253 5.73 12.65 29.70
CA SER A 253 4.34 13.14 29.79
C SER A 253 3.30 12.02 29.65
N GLY A 254 3.69 10.86 29.15
CA GLY A 254 2.78 9.77 28.78
C GLY A 254 2.33 9.82 27.31
N ASP A 255 2.72 10.86 26.56
CA ASP A 255 2.44 10.92 25.12
C ASP A 255 3.19 9.81 24.38
N ARG A 256 2.61 9.39 23.25
CA ARG A 256 3.15 8.34 22.39
C ARG A 256 2.98 8.70 20.94
N SER A 257 4.07 8.57 20.18
CA SER A 257 4.07 8.61 18.72
C SER A 257 4.28 7.19 18.22
N ALA A 258 3.38 6.69 17.39
CA ALA A 258 3.36 5.28 16.98
C ALA A 258 3.06 5.13 15.49
N ILE A 259 3.80 4.25 14.82
CA ILE A 259 3.56 3.93 13.41
C ILE A 259 3.64 2.44 13.16
N LEU A 260 2.76 1.95 12.28
CA LEU A 260 2.74 0.57 11.84
C LEU A 260 3.89 0.31 10.87
N VAL A 261 4.75 -0.66 11.17
CA VAL A 261 5.98 -0.94 10.41
C VAL A 261 6.09 -2.38 9.92
N GLY A 262 5.16 -3.25 10.33
CA GLY A 262 5.14 -4.65 9.92
C GLY A 262 3.77 -5.27 10.12
N ILE A 263 3.43 -6.22 9.24
CA ILE A 263 2.21 -7.02 9.34
C ILE A 263 2.59 -8.48 9.13
N ARG A 264 2.12 -9.36 10.00
CA ARG A 264 2.41 -10.79 9.98
C ARG A 264 1.13 -11.58 10.29
N ASP A 265 0.95 -12.73 9.64
CA ASP A 265 -0.04 -13.71 10.05
C ASP A 265 0.55 -14.63 11.13
N ASP A 266 -0.12 -14.73 12.27
CA ASP A 266 0.31 -15.61 13.38
C ASP A 266 0.06 -17.09 13.07
N ASP A 267 -1.05 -17.38 12.38
CA ASP A 267 -1.43 -18.77 12.04
C ASP A 267 -0.53 -19.34 10.93
N ARG A 268 0.12 -18.46 10.15
CA ARG A 268 1.01 -18.82 9.03
C ARG A 268 2.28 -17.98 9.05
N PRO A 269 3.25 -18.31 9.91
CA PRO A 269 4.46 -17.50 10.10
C PRO A 269 5.36 -17.43 8.85
N ASP A 270 5.16 -18.33 7.90
CA ASP A 270 5.77 -18.38 6.57
C ASP A 270 5.12 -17.39 5.57
N GLN A 271 3.87 -16.97 5.82
CA GLN A 271 3.15 -15.99 5.02
C GLN A 271 3.36 -14.56 5.56
N GLN A 272 4.63 -14.17 5.72
CA GLN A 272 4.94 -12.79 6.07
C GLN A 272 4.61 -11.86 4.89
N ILE A 273 3.80 -10.85 5.19
CA ILE A 273 3.53 -9.76 4.26
C ILE A 273 4.81 -8.94 4.17
N VAL A 274 5.50 -9.08 3.04
CA VAL A 274 6.64 -8.22 2.72
C VAL A 274 6.09 -6.85 2.39
N LEU A 275 6.13 -5.96 3.38
CA LEU A 275 5.90 -4.53 3.17
C LEU A 275 7.07 -3.94 2.40
N GLN A 276 6.84 -2.81 1.74
CA GLN A 276 7.94 -2.00 1.22
C GLN A 276 8.90 -1.69 2.37
N GLU A 277 10.20 -1.90 2.13
CA GLU A 277 11.22 -1.67 3.13
C GLU A 277 11.29 -0.17 3.47
N SER A 278 10.83 0.20 4.67
CA SER A 278 10.94 1.55 5.20
C SER A 278 12.29 1.85 5.85
N GLY A 279 13.22 0.88 5.86
CA GLY A 279 14.49 1.00 6.58
C GLY A 279 14.32 1.05 8.11
N ILE A 280 13.15 0.66 8.62
CA ILE A 280 12.77 0.85 10.03
C ILE A 280 13.77 0.30 11.04
N ASP A 281 14.37 -0.85 10.80
CA ASP A 281 15.33 -1.43 11.75
C ASP A 281 16.58 -0.54 11.90
N ARG A 282 17.00 0.14 10.82
CA ARG A 282 18.08 1.14 10.85
C ARG A 282 17.64 2.41 11.54
N VAL A 283 16.42 2.89 11.26
CA VAL A 283 15.83 4.05 11.95
C VAL A 283 15.77 3.80 13.46
N ILE A 284 15.28 2.63 13.89
CA ILE A 284 15.24 2.23 15.30
C ILE A 284 16.65 2.23 15.90
N ALA A 285 17.63 1.64 15.19
CA ALA A 285 19.00 1.59 15.66
C ALA A 285 19.61 2.99 15.81
N ALA A 286 19.39 3.87 14.83
CA ALA A 286 19.89 5.24 14.84
C ALA A 286 19.26 6.08 15.96
N VAL A 287 17.94 6.02 16.12
CA VAL A 287 17.22 6.70 17.22
C VAL A 287 17.71 6.18 18.58
N ARG A 288 17.88 4.87 18.75
CA ARG A 288 18.41 4.28 19.99
C ARG A 288 19.84 4.71 20.28
N ARG A 289 20.70 4.79 19.25
CA ARG A 289 22.09 5.25 19.38
C ARG A 289 22.12 6.69 19.89
N MET A 290 21.38 7.59 19.25
CA MET A 290 21.32 9.00 19.67
C MET A 290 20.75 9.18 21.07
N LEU A 291 19.69 8.44 21.42
CA LEU A 291 19.13 8.53 22.77
C LEU A 291 20.13 8.09 23.84
N ARG A 292 20.97 7.09 23.55
CA ARG A 292 22.04 6.68 24.47
C ARG A 292 23.12 7.76 24.61
N GLU A 293 23.55 8.36 23.50
CA GLU A 293 24.56 9.42 23.50
C GLU A 293 24.07 10.66 24.25
N LYS A 294 22.83 11.10 23.98
CA LYS A 294 22.27 12.33 24.56
C LYS A 294 21.76 12.16 25.99
N LYS A 295 21.26 10.98 26.41
CA LYS A 295 20.85 10.72 27.80
C LYS A 295 21.98 10.24 28.71
N GLY A 296 22.90 9.45 28.17
CA GLY A 296 23.83 8.67 28.97
C GLY A 296 25.10 9.40 29.37
N GLY A 297 25.47 10.49 28.68
CA GLY A 297 26.74 11.20 28.93
C GLY A 297 28.01 10.35 28.73
N VAL A 298 27.89 9.05 28.42
CA VAL A 298 29.00 8.17 28.10
C VAL A 298 29.21 8.26 26.59
N ALA A 299 30.10 9.15 26.18
CA ALA A 299 30.62 9.11 24.82
C ALA A 299 31.23 7.72 24.58
N PRO A 300 30.91 7.04 23.46
CA PRO A 300 31.69 5.89 23.04
C PRO A 300 33.11 6.39 22.82
N THR A 301 34.03 5.92 23.66
CA THR A 301 35.46 6.09 23.40
C THR A 301 35.76 5.24 22.16
N LEU A 302 35.95 5.93 21.03
CA LEU A 302 36.48 5.35 19.79
C LEU A 302 37.95 4.98 19.98
#